data_AF-A0A1C6AVC8-F1
#
_entry.id   AF-A0A1C6AVC8-F1
#
_cell.length_a   1.000
_cell.length_b   1.000
_cell.length_c   1.000
_cell.angle_alpha   90.00
_cell.angle_beta   90.00
_cell.angle_gamma   90.00
#
_symmetry.space_group_name_H-M   'P 1'
#
loop_
_entity.id
_entity.type
_entity.pdbx_description
1 polymer ?
#
loop_
_entity_poly.entity_id
_entity_poly.type
_entity_poly.pdbx_seq_one_letter_code
_entity_poly.pdbx_strand_id
1 'polypeptide(L)' 'MERNYVKLSTEYLEAARALEKRIVVLRQAARTVKWTHKENDKLAKRIALLNDMYVDCKITAGHLKRRGLEL' A
#
# COMPACT_ATOMS: atom_id res chain seq x y z
N MET A 1 21.45 -16.45 -4.13
CA MET A 1 20.72 -15.26 -4.61
C MET A 1 19.24 -15.31 -4.27
N GLU A 2 18.59 -16.48 -4.35
CA GLU A 2 17.20 -16.75 -3.94
C GLU A 2 16.75 -16.08 -2.61
N ARG A 3 17.52 -16.24 -1.51
CA ARG A 3 17.18 -15.65 -0.20
C ARG A 3 16.99 -14.13 -0.22
N ASN A 4 17.63 -13.43 -1.16
CA ASN A 4 17.50 -11.97 -1.27
C ASN A 4 16.13 -11.57 -1.85
N TYR A 5 15.63 -12.31 -2.85
CA TYR A 5 14.33 -12.04 -3.46
C TYR A 5 13.16 -12.31 -2.52
N VAL A 6 13.22 -13.39 -1.75
CA VAL A 6 12.18 -13.72 -0.74
C VAL A 6 12.16 -12.67 0.38
N LYS A 7 13.34 -12.22 0.83
CA LYS A 7 13.44 -11.15 1.83
C LYS A 7 12.85 -9.83 1.31
N LEU A 8 13.26 -9.39 0.11
CA LEU A 8 12.73 -8.18 -0.51
C LEU A 8 11.21 -8.28 -0.73
N SER A 9 10.71 -9.42 -1.21
CA SER A 9 9.27 -9.66 -1.32
C SER A 9 8.55 -9.45 0.01
N THR A 10 9.15 -9.87 1.12
CA THR A 10 8.56 -9.72 2.45
C THR A 10 8.54 -8.25 2.88
N GLU A 11 9.62 -7.50 2.64
CA GLU A 11 9.69 -6.07 2.92
C GLU A 11 8.60 -5.27 2.18
N TYR A 12 8.38 -5.57 0.90
CA TYR A 12 7.29 -4.95 0.13
C TYR A 12 5.89 -5.34 0.64
N LEU A 13 5.69 -6.56 1.15
CA LEU A 13 4.42 -6.95 1.77
C LEU A 13 4.18 -6.22 3.09
N GLU A 14 5.21 -6.03 3.91
CA GLU A 14 5.12 -5.25 5.15
C GLU A 14 4.83 -3.78 4.86
N ALA A 15 5.46 -3.20 3.83
CA ALA A 15 5.14 -1.86 3.35
C ALA A 15 3.66 -1.74 2.90
N ALA A 16 3.17 -2.72 2.13
CA ALA A 16 1.76 -2.77 1.73
C ALA A 16 0.80 -2.82 2.93
N ARG A 17 1.10 -3.65 3.95
CA ARG A 17 0.30 -3.72 5.19
C ARG A 17 0.27 -2.39 5.95
N ALA A 18 1.41 -1.69 6.01
CA ALA A 18 1.48 -0.37 6.65
C ALA A 18 0.64 0.68 5.89
N LEU A 19 0.67 0.64 4.56
CA LEU A 19 -0.16 1.50 3.72
C LEU A 19 -1.65 1.21 3.90
N GLU A 20 -2.05 -0.07 3.91
CA GLU A 20 -3.44 -0.49 4.11
C GLU A 20 -4.00 0.05 5.44
N LYS A 21 -3.26 -0.11 6.54
CA LYS A 21 -3.65 0.45 7.86
C LYS A 21 -3.90 1.97 7.77
N ARG A 22 -3.01 2.71 7.10
CA ARG A 22 -3.17 4.16 6.91
C ARG A 22 -4.39 4.50 6.07
N ILE A 23 -4.62 3.78 4.97
CA ILE A 23 -5.78 3.97 4.09
C ILE A 23 -7.09 3.75 4.87
N VAL A 24 -7.17 2.70 5.70
CA VAL A 24 -8.35 2.42 6.52
C VAL A 24 -8.65 3.58 7.47
N VAL A 25 -7.64 4.09 8.18
CA VAL A 25 -7.80 5.25 9.08
C VAL A 25 -8.30 6.48 8.32
N LEU A 26 -7.73 6.78 7.15
CA LEU A 26 -8.15 7.91 6.33
C LEU A 26 -9.57 7.76 5.77
N ARG A 27 -9.94 6.56 5.34
CA ARG A 27 -11.31 6.24 4.88
C ARG A 27 -12.32 6.37 6.02
N GLN A 28 -11.96 5.96 7.22
CA GLN A 28 -12.81 6.13 8.39
C GLN A 28 -12.98 7.61 8.71
N ALA A 29 -11.89 8.38 8.75
CA ALA A 29 -11.93 9.83 8.98
C ALA A 29 -12.78 10.56 7.92
N ALA A 30 -12.71 10.13 6.65
CA ALA A 30 -13.54 10.69 5.57
C ALA A 30 -15.05 10.50 5.81
N ARG A 31 -15.44 9.43 6.52
CA ARG A 31 -16.86 9.10 6.80
C ARG A 31 -17.38 9.72 8.09
N THR A 32 -16.53 9.88 9.10
CA THR A 32 -16.97 10.28 10.45
C THR A 32 -16.82 11.76 10.75
N VAL A 33 -15.94 12.48 10.04
CA VAL A 33 -15.68 13.90 10.29
C VAL A 33 -16.43 14.75 9.26
N LYS A 34 -17.03 15.86 9.70
CA LYS A 34 -17.56 16.89 8.80
C LYS A 34 -16.41 17.71 8.23
N TRP A 35 -15.96 17.34 7.04
CA TRP A 35 -14.96 18.07 6.28
C TRP A 35 -15.60 19.10 5.34
N THR A 36 -14.88 20.16 5.03
CA THR A 36 -15.20 21.02 3.90
C THR A 36 -14.96 20.27 2.58
N HIS A 37 -15.57 20.74 1.49
CA HIS A 37 -15.37 20.13 0.15
C HIS A 37 -13.89 20.05 -0.24
N LYS A 38 -13.12 21.11 0.01
CA LYS A 38 -11.68 21.18 -0.29
C LYS A 38 -10.85 20.19 0.51
N GLU A 39 -11.21 19.92 1.76
CA GLU A 39 -10.53 18.94 2.60
C GLU A 39 -10.87 17.51 2.18
N ASN A 40 -12.13 17.23 1.85
CA ASN A 40 -12.53 15.95 1.27
C ASN A 40 -11.78 15.66 -0.03
N ASP A 41 -11.61 16.65 -0.89
CA ASP A 41 -10.86 16.53 -2.14
C ASP A 41 -9.38 16.18 -1.91
N LYS A 42 -8.74 16.86 -0.96
CA LYS A 42 -7.36 16.56 -0.55
C LYS A 42 -7.24 15.16 0.05
N LEU A 43 -8.20 14.77 0.89
CA LEU A 43 -8.23 13.47 1.55
C LEU A 43 -8.42 12.34 0.51
N ALA A 44 -9.33 12.52 -0.45
CA ALA A 44 -9.56 11.57 -1.53
C ALA A 44 -8.31 11.37 -2.39
N LYS A 45 -7.64 12.46 -2.80
CA LYS A 45 -6.37 12.39 -3.55
C LYS A 45 -5.27 11.67 -2.77
N ARG A 46 -5.18 11.92 -1.46
CA ARG A 46 -4.23 11.22 -0.59
C ARG A 46 -4.53 9.73 -0.49
N ILE A 47 -5.81 9.35 -0.33
CA ILE A 47 -6.22 7.95 -0.29
C ILE A 47 -5.91 7.26 -1.63
N ALA A 48 -6.14 7.93 -2.76
CA ALA A 48 -5.83 7.40 -4.09
C ALA A 48 -4.33 7.11 -4.23
N LEU A 49 -3.46 8.08 -3.92
CA LEU A 49 -2.01 7.90 -3.99
C LEU A 49 -1.52 6.74 -3.10
N LEU A 50 -2.05 6.63 -1.88
CA LEU A 50 -1.67 5.53 -0.98
C LEU A 50 -2.15 4.17 -1.50
N ASN A 51 -3.33 4.11 -2.14
CA ASN A 51 -3.82 2.89 -2.77
C ASN A 51 -2.92 2.48 -3.95
N ASP A 52 -2.50 3.42 -4.78
CA ASP A 52 -1.61 3.13 -5.92
C ASP A 52 -0.29 2.53 -5.41
N MET A 53 0.33 3.17 -4.40
CA MET A 53 1.53 2.63 -3.74
C MET A 53 1.32 1.25 -3.12
N TYR A 54 0.14 1.00 -2.52
CA TYR A 54 -0.22 -0.30 -1.96
C TYR A 54 -0.27 -1.38 -3.04
N VAL A 55 -0.89 -1.08 -4.18
CA VAL A 55 -0.98 -1.99 -5.33
C VAL A 55 0.41 -2.29 -5.88
N ASP A 56 1.23 -1.26 -6.08
CA ASP A 56 2.62 -1.41 -6.55
C ASP A 56 3.45 -2.29 -5.62
N CYS A 57 3.33 -2.10 -4.30
CA CYS A 57 4.03 -2.94 -3.34
C CYS A 57 3.61 -4.41 -3.44
N LYS A 58 2.31 -4.69 -3.62
CA LYS A 58 1.81 -6.07 -3.77
C LYS A 58 2.26 -6.71 -5.07
N ILE A 59 2.20 -5.97 -6.18
CA ILE A 59 2.66 -6.44 -7.49
C ILE A 59 4.15 -6.76 -7.41
N THR A 60 4.96 -5.84 -6.89
CA THR A 60 6.40 -5.99 -6.75
C THR A 60 6.75 -7.19 -5.87
N ALA A 61 6.10 -7.33 -4.70
CA ALA A 61 6.28 -8.51 -3.85
C ALA A 61 5.96 -9.82 -4.60
N GLY A 62 4.85 -9.87 -5.33
CA GLY A 62 4.48 -11.05 -6.13
C GLY A 62 5.51 -11.41 -7.19
N HIS A 63 6.10 -10.42 -7.88
CA HIS A 63 7.17 -10.66 -8.84
C HIS A 63 8.46 -11.15 -8.18
N LEU A 64 8.87 -10.54 -7.07
CA LEU A 64 10.07 -10.93 -6.33
C LEU A 64 9.94 -12.34 -5.76
N LYS A 65 8.77 -12.70 -5.21
CA LYS A 65 8.50 -14.05 -4.71
C LYS A 65 8.61 -15.08 -5.82
N ARG A 66 7.99 -14.84 -6.98
CA ARG A 66 8.07 -15.75 -8.14
C ARG A 66 9.50 -15.96 -8.60
N ARG A 67 10.27 -14.87 -8.80
CA ARG A 67 11.68 -14.96 -9.17
C ARG A 67 12.53 -15.67 -8.13
N GLY A 68 12.22 -15.51 -6.84
CA GLY A 68 12.89 -16.26 -5.78
C GLY A 68 12.67 -17.77 -5.91
N LEU A 69 11.44 -18.21 -6.22
CA LEU A 69 11.09 -19.63 -6.34
C LEU A 69 11.60 -20.29 -7.63
N GLU A 70 12.01 -19.51 -8.63
CA GLU A 70 12.52 -19.99 -9.93
C GLU A 70 14.07 -20.16 -9.95
N LEU A 71 14.78 -19.77 -8.89
CA LEU A 71 16.26 -19.76 -8.78
C LEU A 71 16.77 -20.77 -7.76
#